data_AF-A0AAW1YKR1-F1
#
_entry.id   AF-A0AAW1YKR1-F1
#
_cell.length_a   1.000
_cell.length_b   1.000
_cell.length_c   1.000
_cell.angle_alpha   90.00
_cell.angle_beta   90.00
_cell.angle_gamma   90.00
#
_symmetry.space_group_name_H-M   'P 1'
#
loop_
_entity.id
_entity.type
_entity.pdbx_description
1 polymer ?
#
loop_
_entity_poly.entity_id
_entity_poly.type
_entity_poly.pdbx_seq_one_letter_code
_entity_poly.pdbx_strand_id
1 'polypeptide(L)'
;MDLIEEWALMGPQTQNFEKWGKTLTSVFKDKPFPLPDYQSALIYLLFTDKKRWGDKTYPESEYYLNSYWEATVKMYDNLTGSYTEMEMNDKVLRTRHAEKVKGLEAWESKKYRKGRERGPFVTHFTGCQPLEDIKTDLMQDCGTIKVCYLSSS
;
A
#
# COMPACT_ATOMS: atom_id res chain seq x y z
N MET A 1 1.02 -15.65 21.79
CA MET A 1 0.67 -14.38 21.09
C MET A 1 1.92 -13.50 21.00
N ASP A 2 3.06 -14.11 20.70
CA ASP A 2 4.33 -13.65 21.26
C ASP A 2 4.93 -12.46 20.49
N LEU A 3 4.69 -12.37 19.18
CA LEU A 3 5.17 -11.26 18.36
C LEU A 3 4.46 -9.94 18.72
N ILE A 4 3.14 -10.00 18.90
CA ILE A 4 2.33 -8.81 19.18
C ILE A 4 2.67 -8.23 20.56
N GLU A 5 2.93 -9.08 21.54
CA GLU A 5 3.37 -8.67 22.88
C GLU A 5 4.70 -7.90 22.82
N GLU A 6 5.72 -8.46 22.13
CA GLU A 6 7.03 -7.82 21.98
C GLU A 6 6.95 -6.51 21.17
N TRP A 7 6.12 -6.50 20.13
CA TRP A 7 5.93 -5.32 19.29
C TRP A 7 5.21 -4.20 20.04
N ALA A 8 4.23 -4.53 20.88
CA ALA A 8 3.52 -3.58 21.71
C ALA A 8 4.43 -2.89 22.75
N LEU A 9 5.56 -3.50 23.13
CA LEU A 9 6.54 -2.89 24.04
C LEU A 9 7.20 -1.61 23.47
N MET A 10 7.08 -1.38 22.16
CA MET A 10 7.57 -0.16 21.50
C MET A 10 6.46 0.89 21.29
N GLY A 11 5.25 0.64 21.80
CA GLY A 11 4.11 1.53 21.67
C GLY A 11 4.11 2.68 22.69
N PRO A 12 3.27 3.70 22.47
CA PRO A 12 3.21 4.92 23.29
C PRO A 12 2.74 4.69 24.72
N GLN A 13 2.11 3.55 25.01
CA GLN A 13 1.64 3.18 26.35
C GLN A 13 2.76 2.68 27.27
N THR A 14 4.00 2.62 26.77
CA THR A 14 5.14 2.06 27.52
C THR A 14 6.07 3.14 28.04
N GLN A 15 6.69 2.88 29.19
CA GLN A 15 7.69 3.79 29.78
C GLN A 15 8.94 3.96 28.90
N ASN A 16 9.21 3.01 27.99
CA ASN A 16 10.40 3.01 27.13
C ASN A 16 10.16 3.64 25.75
N PHE A 17 8.99 4.22 25.49
CA PHE A 17 8.61 4.74 24.16
C PHE A 17 9.67 5.69 23.57
N GLU A 18 10.06 6.74 24.30
CA GLU A 18 11.08 7.69 23.81
C GLU A 18 12.46 7.05 23.62
N LYS A 19 12.82 6.09 24.48
CA LYS A 19 14.09 5.36 24.38
C LYS A 19 14.13 4.49 23.11
N TRP A 20 13.02 3.85 22.78
CA TRP A 20 12.86 3.14 21.52
C TRP A 20 12.98 4.09 20.33
N GLY A 21 12.47 5.32 20.42
CA GLY A 21 12.57 6.31 19.34
C GLY A 21 14.01 6.63 19.00
N LYS A 22 14.83 6.89 20.03
CA LYS A 22 16.28 7.10 19.88
C LYS A 22 16.99 5.88 19.28
N THR A 23 16.60 4.68 19.69
CA THR A 23 17.17 3.42 19.18
C THR A 23 16.80 3.20 17.70
N LEU A 24 15.54 3.40 17.34
CA LEU A 24 15.08 3.22 15.96
C LEU A 24 15.69 4.27 15.03
N THR A 25 15.83 5.51 15.48
CA THR A 25 16.46 6.59 14.70
C THR A 25 17.96 6.38 14.51
N SER A 26 18.64 5.73 15.47
CA SER A 26 20.06 5.41 15.30
C SER A 26 20.28 4.23 14.34
N VAL A 27 19.34 3.29 14.28
CA VAL A 27 19.37 2.14 13.36
C VAL A 27 18.95 2.52 11.95
N PHE A 28 17.84 3.26 11.80
CA PHE A 28 17.27 3.68 10.52
C PHE A 28 17.60 5.16 10.25
N LYS A 29 18.68 5.41 9.51
CA LYS A 29 19.20 6.77 9.25
C LYS A 29 18.26 7.65 8.43
N ASP A 30 17.41 7.01 7.63
CA ASP A 30 16.41 7.61 6.75
C ASP A 30 15.04 7.76 7.43
N LYS A 31 14.91 7.39 8.70
CA LYS A 31 13.68 7.55 9.46
C LYS A 31 13.38 9.05 9.69
N PRO A 32 12.23 9.56 9.21
CA PRO A 32 11.95 11.00 9.25
C PRO A 32 11.54 11.50 10.64
N PHE A 33 10.93 10.65 11.47
CA PHE A 33 10.38 11.03 12.77
C PHE A 33 11.16 10.38 13.93
N PRO A 34 11.51 11.14 14.99
CA PRO A 34 12.34 10.63 16.09
C PRO A 34 11.61 9.67 17.04
N LEU A 35 10.28 9.65 17.02
CA LEU A 35 9.47 8.75 17.86
C LEU A 35 9.30 7.37 17.21
N PRO A 36 9.10 6.30 17.99
CA PRO A 36 8.76 4.99 17.43
C PRO A 36 7.50 5.06 16.59
N ASP A 37 7.54 4.38 15.46
CA ASP A 37 6.36 4.05 14.67
C ASP A 37 6.30 2.52 14.53
N TYR A 38 5.10 2.00 14.33
CA TYR A 38 4.89 0.55 14.30
C TYR A 38 5.62 -0.12 13.13
N GLN A 39 5.81 0.55 12.00
CA GLN A 39 6.50 -0.01 10.83
C GLN A 39 8.00 -0.20 11.11
N SER A 40 8.69 0.83 11.60
CA SER A 40 10.11 0.73 11.95
C SER A 40 10.36 -0.23 13.13
N ALA A 41 9.47 -0.26 14.12
CA ALA A 41 9.51 -1.20 15.23
C ALA A 41 9.43 -2.66 14.75
N LEU A 42 8.53 -2.96 13.81
CA LEU A 42 8.40 -4.30 13.24
C LEU A 42 9.65 -4.69 12.46
N ILE A 43 10.17 -3.80 11.60
CA ILE A 43 11.40 -4.05 10.83
C ILE A 43 12.57 -4.34 11.78
N TYR A 44 12.69 -3.57 12.87
CA TYR A 44 13.71 -3.78 13.89
C TYR A 44 13.61 -5.17 14.53
N LEU A 45 12.41 -5.62 14.92
CA LEU A 45 12.19 -6.96 15.49
C LEU A 45 12.55 -8.08 14.51
N LEU A 46 12.11 -7.96 13.25
CA LEU A 46 12.38 -8.95 12.21
C LEU A 46 13.88 -9.07 11.91
N PHE A 47 14.61 -7.95 11.99
CA PHE A 47 16.04 -7.92 11.73
C PHE A 47 16.88 -8.39 12.92
N THR A 48 16.55 -7.93 14.13
CA THR A 48 17.33 -8.22 15.35
C THR A 48 17.12 -9.64 15.88
N ASP A 49 15.90 -10.16 15.79
CA ASP A 49 15.56 -11.52 16.20
C ASP A 49 15.08 -12.35 15.00
N LYS A 50 15.96 -12.46 14.01
CA LYS A 50 15.69 -13.15 12.74
C LYS A 50 15.26 -14.60 12.94
N LYS A 51 15.90 -15.33 13.85
CA LYS A 51 15.57 -16.75 14.10
C LYS A 51 14.16 -16.93 14.66
N ARG A 52 13.71 -16.02 15.52
CA ARG A 52 12.38 -16.12 16.15
C ARG A 52 11.28 -15.62 15.22
N TRP A 53 11.53 -14.51 14.50
CA TRP A 53 10.51 -13.81 13.71
C TRP A 53 10.80 -13.74 12.21
N GLY A 54 12.02 -13.36 11.83
CA GLY A 54 12.39 -13.15 10.43
C GLY A 54 12.23 -14.39 9.57
N ASP A 55 12.68 -15.56 10.04
CA ASP A 55 12.61 -16.83 9.30
C ASP A 55 11.17 -17.36 9.17
N LYS A 56 10.22 -16.80 9.94
CA LYS A 56 8.78 -17.10 9.84
C LYS A 56 8.00 -16.04 9.08
N THR A 57 8.67 -14.99 8.61
CA THR A 57 8.06 -13.85 7.93
C THR A 57 8.39 -13.88 6.45
N TYR A 58 7.36 -13.77 5.62
CA TYR A 58 7.51 -13.69 4.17
C TYR A 58 7.38 -12.22 3.71
N PRO A 59 8.47 -11.57 3.25
CA PRO A 59 8.38 -10.27 2.63
C PRO A 59 7.80 -10.40 1.22
N GLU A 60 6.51 -10.07 1.06
CA GLU A 60 5.80 -10.16 -0.22
C GLU A 60 6.29 -9.09 -1.21
N SER A 61 6.72 -9.52 -2.40
CA SER A 61 7.20 -8.66 -3.49
C SER A 61 6.73 -9.09 -4.88
N GLU A 62 6.02 -10.21 -5.01
CA GLU A 62 5.49 -10.71 -6.29
C GLU A 62 4.27 -9.93 -6.75
N TYR A 63 3.56 -9.32 -5.80
CA TYR A 63 2.50 -8.38 -6.08
C TYR A 63 2.53 -7.21 -5.12
N TYR A 64 1.88 -6.15 -5.57
CA TYR A 64 1.71 -4.85 -4.92
C TYR A 64 0.77 -4.91 -3.71
N LEU A 65 1.12 -5.70 -2.69
CA LEU A 65 0.34 -5.85 -1.45
C LEU A 65 0.21 -4.51 -0.71
N ASN A 66 1.26 -3.68 -0.74
CA ASN A 66 1.26 -2.32 -0.24
C ASN A 66 2.15 -1.47 -1.15
N SER A 67 1.55 -0.56 -1.92
CA SER A 67 2.26 0.24 -2.93
C SER A 67 2.25 1.70 -2.58
N TYR A 68 3.40 2.34 -2.72
CA TYR A 68 3.52 3.79 -2.54
C TYR A 68 2.71 4.53 -3.61
N TRP A 69 1.77 5.36 -3.18
CA TRP A 69 0.79 5.98 -4.07
C TRP A 69 1.43 6.84 -5.16
N GLU A 70 2.51 7.57 -4.87
CA GLU A 70 3.09 8.51 -5.85
C GLU A 70 3.62 7.78 -7.10
N ALA A 71 4.25 6.62 -6.90
CA ALA A 71 4.70 5.75 -7.99
C ALA A 71 3.51 5.05 -8.68
N THR A 72 2.44 4.79 -7.94
CA THR A 72 1.32 3.97 -8.38
C THR A 72 0.29 4.77 -9.18
N VAL A 73 0.00 6.01 -8.78
CA VAL A 73 -1.05 6.82 -9.42
C VAL A 73 -0.72 7.11 -10.87
N LYS A 74 0.56 7.38 -11.19
CA LYS A 74 1.04 7.57 -12.57
C LYS A 74 0.83 6.35 -13.45
N MET A 75 0.78 5.15 -12.86
CA MET A 75 0.56 3.90 -13.60
C MET A 75 -0.92 3.71 -13.98
N TYR A 76 -1.87 4.33 -13.28
CA TYR A 76 -3.30 4.14 -13.57
C TYR A 76 -3.71 4.67 -14.93
N ASP A 77 -3.12 5.76 -15.42
CA ASP A 77 -3.42 6.29 -16.75
C ASP A 77 -3.03 5.28 -17.84
N ASN A 78 -1.84 4.70 -17.73
CA ASN A 78 -1.34 3.67 -18.64
C ASN A 78 -2.19 2.38 -18.57
N LEU A 79 -2.53 1.94 -17.36
CA LEU A 79 -3.39 0.76 -17.17
C LEU A 79 -4.76 0.99 -17.79
N THR A 80 -5.39 2.13 -17.50
CA THR A 80 -6.72 2.49 -18.02
C THR A 80 -6.71 2.53 -19.54
N GLY A 81 -5.68 3.13 -20.15
CA GLY A 81 -5.49 3.11 -21.60
C GLY A 81 -5.41 1.67 -22.15
N SER A 82 -4.58 0.82 -21.54
CA SER A 82 -4.40 -0.57 -21.97
C SER A 82 -5.67 -1.44 -21.86
N TYR A 83 -6.49 -1.20 -20.84
CA TYR A 83 -7.79 -1.88 -20.67
C TYR A 83 -8.81 -1.35 -21.68
N THR A 84 -8.88 -0.05 -21.88
CA THR A 84 -9.78 0.58 -22.86
C THR A 84 -9.49 0.08 -24.27
N GLU A 85 -8.21 0.02 -24.67
CA GLU A 85 -7.80 -0.52 -25.97
C GLU A 85 -8.19 -2.00 -26.11
N MET A 86 -8.05 -2.80 -25.05
CA MET A 86 -8.47 -4.19 -25.04
C MET A 86 -9.99 -4.32 -25.27
N GLU A 87 -10.78 -3.53 -24.57
CA GLU A 87 -12.23 -3.49 -24.75
C GLU A 87 -12.58 -3.05 -26.18
N MET A 88 -11.93 -2.01 -26.72
CA MET A 88 -12.15 -1.56 -28.11
C MET A 88 -11.82 -2.63 -29.16
N ASN A 89 -10.89 -3.55 -28.87
CA ASN A 89 -10.48 -4.58 -29.81
C ASN A 89 -11.24 -5.92 -29.64
N ASP A 90 -11.91 -6.14 -28.51
CA ASP A 90 -12.67 -7.38 -28.25
C ASP A 90 -14.18 -7.11 -28.08
N LYS A 91 -14.98 -7.62 -29.03
CA LYS A 91 -16.43 -7.45 -29.02
C LYS A 91 -17.09 -8.02 -27.76
N VAL A 92 -16.57 -9.13 -27.22
CA VAL A 92 -17.11 -9.77 -26.01
C VAL A 92 -16.90 -8.86 -24.80
N LEU A 93 -15.72 -8.24 -24.70
CA LEU A 93 -15.43 -7.29 -23.62
C LEU A 93 -16.32 -6.03 -23.70
N ARG A 94 -16.55 -5.46 -24.89
CA ARG A 94 -17.46 -4.29 -25.04
C ARG A 94 -18.89 -4.59 -24.60
N THR A 95 -19.42 -5.72 -25.05
CA THR A 95 -20.78 -6.13 -24.69
C THR A 95 -20.90 -6.32 -23.17
N ARG A 96 -19.89 -6.94 -22.52
CA ARG A 96 -19.88 -7.13 -21.07
C ARG A 96 -19.77 -5.83 -20.27
N HIS A 97 -18.99 -4.86 -20.75
CA HIS A 97 -18.90 -3.54 -20.12
C HIS A 97 -20.27 -2.85 -20.09
N ALA A 98 -21.02 -2.93 -21.21
CA ALA A 98 -22.38 -2.43 -21.30
C ALA A 98 -23.37 -3.21 -20.40
N GLU A 99 -23.15 -4.51 -20.22
CA GLU A 99 -24.06 -5.41 -19.48
C GLU A 99 -23.78 -5.49 -17.96
N LYS A 100 -22.70 -4.87 -17.44
CA LYS A 100 -22.26 -4.96 -16.01
C LYS A 100 -22.31 -6.39 -15.45
N VAL A 101 -21.86 -7.38 -16.23
CA VAL A 101 -21.94 -8.80 -15.83
C VAL A 101 -20.98 -9.09 -14.67
N LYS A 102 -21.52 -9.60 -13.56
CA LYS A 102 -20.72 -10.19 -12.46
C LYS A 102 -20.49 -11.67 -12.76
N GLY A 103 -19.23 -12.09 -12.82
CA GLY A 103 -18.88 -13.51 -12.95
C GLY A 103 -18.01 -13.78 -14.17
N LEU A 104 -16.73 -13.47 -14.06
CA LEU A 104 -15.70 -13.99 -14.94
C LEU A 104 -15.07 -15.18 -14.24
N GLU A 105 -15.08 -16.35 -14.88
CA GLU A 105 -14.22 -17.44 -14.46
C GLU A 105 -12.76 -16.98 -14.55
N ALA A 106 -11.96 -17.26 -13.51
CA ALA A 106 -10.59 -16.79 -13.39
C ALA A 106 -9.68 -17.16 -14.59
N TRP A 107 -10.10 -18.12 -15.42
CA TRP A 107 -9.37 -18.59 -16.61
C TRP A 107 -9.48 -17.63 -17.80
N GLU A 108 -10.63 -17.03 -18.08
CA GLU A 108 -10.78 -16.04 -19.17
C GLU A 108 -9.94 -14.79 -18.89
N SER A 109 -9.90 -14.36 -17.63
CA SER A 109 -9.04 -13.25 -17.17
C SER A 109 -7.54 -13.51 -17.38
N LYS A 110 -7.07 -14.78 -17.41
CA LYS A 110 -5.66 -15.10 -17.65
C LYS A 110 -5.23 -14.81 -19.09
N LYS A 111 -6.12 -15.04 -20.07
CA LYS A 111 -5.85 -14.72 -21.49
C LYS A 111 -5.62 -13.22 -21.67
N TYR A 112 -6.47 -12.41 -21.05
CA TYR A 112 -6.40 -10.95 -21.12
C TYR A 112 -5.27 -10.35 -20.27
N ARG A 113 -4.83 -11.04 -19.20
CA ARG A 113 -3.70 -10.61 -18.34
C ARG A 113 -2.31 -11.00 -18.84
N LYS A 114 -2.18 -11.92 -19.79
CA LYS A 114 -0.86 -12.45 -20.20
C LYS A 114 -0.04 -11.36 -20.90
N GLY A 115 1.14 -11.06 -20.35
CA GLY A 115 2.09 -10.07 -20.90
C GLY A 115 1.72 -8.61 -20.63
N ARG A 116 0.72 -8.33 -19.79
CA ARG A 116 0.30 -6.97 -19.43
C ARG A 116 0.76 -6.61 -18.01
N GLU A 117 1.03 -5.33 -17.82
CA GLU A 117 1.28 -4.77 -16.50
C GLU A 117 0.08 -5.04 -15.58
N ARG A 118 0.36 -5.56 -14.39
CA ARG A 118 -0.66 -5.80 -13.38
C ARG A 118 -0.82 -4.52 -12.56
N GLY A 119 -2.06 -4.09 -12.41
CA GLY A 119 -2.37 -3.02 -11.46
C GLY A 119 -1.98 -3.38 -10.04
N PRO A 120 -1.81 -2.36 -9.18
CA PRO A 120 -1.50 -2.57 -7.78
C PRO A 120 -2.65 -3.31 -7.11
N PHE A 121 -2.36 -4.16 -6.11
CA PHE A 121 -3.41 -4.77 -5.31
C PHE A 121 -3.97 -3.75 -4.30
N VAL A 122 -3.08 -3.02 -3.63
CA VAL A 122 -3.42 -1.87 -2.77
C VAL A 122 -2.55 -0.67 -3.14
N THR A 123 -3.20 0.49 -3.29
CA THR A 123 -2.55 1.80 -3.38
C THR A 123 -2.65 2.47 -2.03
N HIS A 124 -1.51 2.63 -1.37
CA HIS A 124 -1.44 3.14 -0.01
C HIS A 124 -0.96 4.59 -0.02
N PHE A 125 -1.84 5.48 0.44
CA PHE A 125 -1.59 6.92 0.56
C PHE A 125 -0.81 7.26 1.83
N THR A 126 0.37 6.64 2.01
CA THR A 126 1.27 6.94 3.12
C THR A 126 1.57 8.43 3.18
N GLY A 127 1.36 9.04 4.36
CA GLY A 127 1.62 10.45 4.59
C GLY A 127 0.42 11.37 4.32
N CYS A 128 -0.66 10.91 3.69
CA CYS A 128 -1.88 11.71 3.57
C CYS A 128 -2.79 11.47 4.80
N GLN A 129 -3.12 12.54 5.54
CA GLN A 129 -3.95 12.50 6.74
C GLN A 129 -5.26 13.31 6.51
N PRO A 130 -6.28 12.72 5.85
CA PRO A 130 -7.48 13.45 5.45
C PRO A 130 -8.46 13.77 6.59
N LEU A 131 -8.22 13.25 7.80
CA LEU A 131 -9.13 13.35 8.95
C LEU A 131 -8.65 14.34 10.02
N GLU A 132 -7.57 15.08 9.79
CA GLU A 132 -6.99 16.00 10.77
C GLU A 132 -6.95 17.43 10.22
N ASP A 133 -7.62 18.38 10.88
CA ASP A 133 -7.48 19.83 10.70
C ASP A 133 -6.10 20.32 11.20
N ILE A 134 -5.01 19.64 10.80
CA ILE A 134 -3.66 20.02 11.17
C ILE A 134 -3.11 20.95 10.09
N LYS A 135 -3.10 22.26 10.41
CA LYS A 135 -2.25 23.24 9.74
C LYS A 135 -0.78 22.86 9.99
N THR A 136 -0.23 21.99 9.15
CA THR A 136 1.22 21.89 8.99
C THR A 136 1.55 22.40 7.59
N ASP A 137 2.43 23.40 7.53
CA ASP A 137 2.99 23.99 6.29
C ASP A 137 3.82 22.98 5.45
N LEU A 138 3.69 21.67 5.71
CA LEU A 138 4.33 20.57 4.99
C LEU A 138 3.33 19.77 4.15
N MET A 139 2.15 20.32 3.89
CA MET A 139 1.22 19.83 2.89
C MET A 139 1.74 20.21 1.48
N GLN A 140 2.99 19.84 1.17
CA GLN A 140 3.48 19.84 -0.21
C GLN A 140 2.83 18.65 -0.92
N ASP A 141 1.77 18.97 -1.66
CA ASP A 141 1.25 18.18 -2.77
C ASP A 141 0.90 16.72 -2.46
N CYS A 142 0.02 16.46 -1.48
CA CYS A 142 -0.96 15.39 -1.68
C CYS A 142 -1.92 15.94 -2.75
N GLY A 143 -1.45 15.90 -4.01
CA GLY A 143 -2.14 16.46 -5.17
C GLY A 143 -3.59 16.03 -5.10
N THR A 144 -4.50 16.97 -5.29
CA THR A 144 -5.94 16.88 -5.04
C THR A 144 -6.57 15.64 -5.66
N ILE A 145 -6.40 14.48 -5.03
CA ILE A 145 -7.16 13.28 -5.31
C ILE A 145 -8.49 13.57 -4.64
N LYS A 146 -9.36 14.24 -5.39
CA LYS A 146 -10.79 14.07 -5.22
C LYS A 146 -10.97 12.55 -5.22
N VAL A 147 -11.17 11.99 -4.03
CA VAL A 147 -11.76 10.68 -3.89
C VAL A 147 -13.10 10.82 -4.60
N CYS A 148 -13.13 10.39 -5.87
CA CYS A 148 -14.35 10.30 -6.65
C CYS A 148 -15.20 9.27 -5.93
N TYR A 149 -15.97 9.72 -4.94
CA TYR A 149 -17.25 9.10 -4.66
C TYR A 149 -17.96 9.09 -6.00
N LEU A 150 -18.15 7.89 -6.55
CA LEU A 150 -19.07 7.62 -7.64
C LEU A 150 -20.45 8.10 -7.20
N SER A 151 -20.75 9.40 -7.35
CA SER A 151 -22.14 9.83 -7.39
C SER A 151 -22.67 9.36 -8.74
N SER A 152 -23.35 8.23 -8.69
CA SER A 152 -24.22 7.81 -9.77
C SER A 152 -25.21 8.95 -10.01
N SER A 153 -25.11 9.56 -11.19
CA SER A 153 -26.17 10.38 -11.77
C SER A 153 -26.99 9.50 -12.70
#